data_AF-A0A1M6A8Y7-F1
#
_entry.id   AF-A0A1M6A8Y7-F1
#
_cell.length_a   1.000
_cell.length_b   1.000
_cell.length_c   1.000
_cell.angle_alpha   90.00
_cell.angle_beta   90.00
_cell.angle_gamma   90.00
#
_symmetry.space_group_name_H-M   'P 1'
#
loop_
_entity.id
_entity.type
_entity.pdbx_description
1 polymer ?
#
loop_
_entity_poly.entity_id
_entity_poly.type
_entity_poly.pdbx_seq_one_letter_code
_entity_poly.pdbx_strand_id
1 'polypeptide(L)'
;MLYRIKQFIWAVESLYKSLDDKYIKKYLDEDEIQLFSLLKKTDKHHCVRVSKDILKHIENLNNIPEVNDEVSVDIDVDKDRILKLALLHDIGKIKRPLNVIEKSVIVIFDKITKGKIKKYDNIKSIDIYYNHPKIGSDILRKSSKYDDEFLEIIENHHIKKDTSNKLLEIVQYYDNKN
;
A
#
# COMPACT_ATOMS: atom_id res chain seq x y z
N MET A 1 -1.41 -10.46 -15.24
CA MET A 1 -2.58 -11.24 -14.76
C MET A 1 -2.24 -12.22 -13.65
N LEU A 2 -1.14 -12.96 -13.77
CA LEU A 2 -0.69 -13.89 -12.73
C LEU A 2 -0.59 -13.22 -11.34
N TYR A 3 -0.03 -12.01 -11.25
CA TYR A 3 0.02 -11.24 -9.99
C TYR A 3 -1.38 -10.94 -9.40
N ARG A 4 -2.37 -10.56 -10.21
CA ARG A 4 -3.73 -10.30 -9.71
C ARG A 4 -4.43 -11.58 -9.20
N ILE A 5 -4.14 -12.74 -9.79
CA ILE A 5 -4.64 -14.05 -9.30
C ILE A 5 -3.99 -14.39 -7.95
N LYS A 6 -2.67 -14.20 -7.85
CA LYS A 6 -1.91 -14.37 -6.61
C LYS A 6 -2.46 -13.49 -5.47
N GLN A 7 -2.71 -12.21 -5.77
CA GLN A 7 -3.32 -11.25 -4.87
C GLN A 7 -4.70 -11.69 -4.38
N PHE A 8 -5.54 -12.23 -5.27
CA PHE A 8 -6.84 -12.76 -4.91
C PHE A 8 -6.70 -13.94 -3.93
N ILE A 9 -5.83 -14.92 -4.22
CA ILE A 9 -5.59 -16.07 -3.35
C ILE A 9 -5.12 -15.61 -1.97
N TRP A 10 -4.15 -14.70 -1.92
CA TRP A 10 -3.67 -14.12 -0.67
C TRP A 10 -4.74 -13.36 0.12
N ALA A 11 -5.62 -12.62 -0.57
CA ALA A 11 -6.74 -11.96 0.07
C ALA A 11 -7.69 -12.96 0.73
N VAL A 12 -8.01 -14.07 0.04
CA VAL A 12 -8.84 -15.15 0.60
C VAL A 12 -8.17 -15.82 1.79
N GLU A 13 -6.89 -16.19 1.68
CA GLU A 13 -6.13 -16.79 2.79
C GLU A 13 -6.07 -15.89 4.02
N SER A 14 -5.91 -14.58 3.82
CA SER A 14 -5.78 -13.60 4.90
C SER A 14 -7.02 -13.52 5.80
N LEU A 15 -8.19 -13.94 5.31
CA LEU A 15 -9.42 -14.03 6.11
C LEU A 15 -9.25 -14.99 7.30
N TYR A 16 -8.41 -16.02 7.15
CA TYR A 16 -8.20 -17.06 8.16
C TYR A 16 -6.92 -16.87 8.98
N LYS A 17 -6.01 -15.96 8.57
CA LYS A 17 -4.73 -15.71 9.27
C LYS A 17 -4.85 -14.62 10.34
N SER A 18 -4.12 -14.74 11.45
CA SER A 18 -3.95 -13.67 12.44
C SER A 18 -3.00 -12.58 11.91
N LEU A 19 -3.21 -11.33 12.34
CA LEU A 19 -2.29 -10.23 12.04
C LEU A 19 -1.07 -10.30 12.96
N ASP A 20 0.06 -9.78 12.47
CA ASP A 20 1.29 -9.68 13.26
C ASP A 20 1.30 -8.37 14.03
N ASP A 21 0.58 -8.33 15.15
CA ASP A 21 0.42 -7.11 15.95
C ASP A 21 1.75 -6.62 16.53
N LYS A 22 2.70 -7.52 16.78
CA LYS A 22 4.05 -7.17 17.24
C LYS A 22 4.81 -6.40 16.17
N TYR A 23 4.70 -6.84 14.91
CA TYR A 23 5.30 -6.12 13.79
C TYR A 23 4.68 -4.74 13.59
N ILE A 24 3.36 -4.61 13.69
CA ILE A 24 2.65 -3.33 13.52
C ILE A 24 3.10 -2.33 14.60
N LYS A 25 3.09 -2.75 15.87
CA LYS A 25 3.49 -1.92 17.03
C LYS A 25 4.96 -1.50 17.01
N LYS A 26 5.80 -2.15 16.20
CA LYS A 26 7.19 -1.77 16.05
C LYS A 26 7.33 -0.48 15.22
N TYR A 27 6.45 -0.26 14.26
CA TYR A 27 6.58 0.82 13.26
C TYR A 27 5.49 1.89 13.36
N LEU A 28 4.34 1.57 13.96
CA LEU A 28 3.23 2.50 14.13
C LEU A 28 3.07 2.92 15.59
N ASP A 29 2.82 4.21 15.81
CA ASP A 29 2.40 4.76 17.10
C ASP A 29 0.92 4.48 17.42
N GLU A 30 0.45 4.89 18.59
CA GLU A 30 -0.91 4.58 19.04
C GLU A 30 -2.01 5.15 18.14
N ASP A 31 -1.84 6.38 17.64
CA ASP A 31 -2.83 7.02 16.75
C ASP A 31 -2.83 6.33 15.38
N GLU A 32 -1.63 6.00 14.87
CA GLU A 32 -1.43 5.26 13.64
C GLU A 32 -2.02 3.85 13.72
N ILE A 33 -1.86 3.15 14.86
CA ILE A 33 -2.46 1.85 15.12
C ILE A 33 -3.99 1.95 15.14
N GLN A 34 -4.54 2.96 15.80
CA GLN A 34 -5.99 3.18 15.82
C GLN A 34 -6.52 3.35 14.40
N LEU A 35 -5.87 4.18 13.59
CA LEU A 35 -6.24 4.41 12.20
C LEU A 35 -6.12 3.14 11.35
N PHE A 36 -4.99 2.44 11.46
CA PHE A 36 -4.72 1.18 10.77
C PHE A 36 -5.74 0.10 11.16
N SER A 37 -6.19 0.07 12.41
CA SER A 37 -7.16 -0.93 12.90
C SER A 37 -8.49 -0.90 12.17
N LEU A 38 -8.89 0.27 11.64
CA LEU A 38 -10.12 0.52 10.88
C LEU A 38 -10.09 -0.09 9.48
N LEU A 39 -8.92 -0.46 8.95
CA LEU A 39 -8.81 -1.18 7.70
C LEU A 39 -9.43 -2.56 7.80
N LYS A 40 -9.97 -3.06 6.68
CA LYS A 40 -10.43 -4.45 6.59
C LYS A 40 -9.27 -5.40 6.85
N LYS A 41 -9.57 -6.57 7.42
CA LYS A 41 -8.57 -7.60 7.74
C LYS A 41 -7.68 -7.93 6.54
N THR A 42 -8.26 -8.03 5.35
CA THR A 42 -7.55 -8.32 4.10
C THR A 42 -6.57 -7.20 3.72
N ASP A 43 -6.98 -5.94 3.89
CA ASP A 43 -6.14 -4.78 3.58
C ASP A 43 -5.02 -4.62 4.61
N LYS A 44 -5.29 -4.87 5.90
CA LYS A 44 -4.23 -4.92 6.93
C LYS A 44 -3.15 -5.94 6.60
N HIS A 45 -3.56 -7.16 6.20
CA HIS A 45 -2.64 -8.21 5.78
C HIS A 45 -1.87 -7.84 4.51
N HIS A 46 -2.49 -7.11 3.59
CA HIS A 46 -1.83 -6.56 2.41
C HIS A 46 -0.71 -5.58 2.81
N CYS A 47 -1.02 -4.55 3.58
CA CYS A 47 -0.05 -3.56 4.03
C CYS A 47 1.12 -4.18 4.81
N VAL A 48 0.82 -5.14 5.71
CA VAL A 48 1.87 -5.88 6.45
C VAL A 48 2.77 -6.68 5.51
N ARG A 49 2.21 -7.29 4.45
CA ARG A 49 2.99 -8.05 3.46
C ARG A 49 3.87 -7.14 2.62
N VAL A 50 3.34 -6.01 2.14
CA VAL A 50 4.11 -4.98 1.43
C VAL A 50 5.30 -4.51 2.28
N SER A 51 5.04 -4.13 3.53
CA SER A 51 6.07 -3.69 4.47
C SER A 51 7.13 -4.78 4.73
N LYS A 52 6.71 -6.03 4.97
CA LYS A 52 7.65 -7.15 5.21
C LYS A 52 8.48 -7.52 3.98
N ASP A 53 7.91 -7.43 2.78
CA ASP A 53 8.67 -7.68 1.54
C ASP A 53 9.72 -6.59 1.30
N ILE A 54 9.40 -5.31 1.58
CA ILE A 54 10.36 -4.21 1.57
C ILE A 54 11.47 -4.45 2.60
N LEU A 55 11.10 -4.80 3.84
CA LEU A 55 12.07 -5.12 4.90
C LEU A 55 13.04 -6.21 4.47
N LYS A 56 12.52 -7.32 3.92
CA LYS A 56 13.32 -8.44 3.44
C LYS A 56 14.26 -8.01 2.31
N HIS A 57 13.82 -7.13 1.42
CA HIS A 57 14.67 -6.62 0.35
C HIS A 57 15.82 -5.78 0.89
N ILE A 58 15.53 -4.83 1.79
CA ILE A 58 16.56 -4.01 2.46
C ILE A 58 17.56 -4.91 3.19
N GLU A 59 17.07 -5.91 3.94
CA GLU A 59 17.93 -6.84 4.68
C GLU A 59 18.75 -7.75 3.76
N ASN A 60 18.22 -8.15 2.61
CA ASN A 60 18.97 -8.94 1.64
C ASN A 60 20.04 -8.11 0.90
N LEU A 61 19.77 -6.84 0.58
CA LEU A 61 20.77 -5.93 -0.01
C LEU A 61 21.97 -5.74 0.94
N ASN A 62 21.71 -5.65 2.25
CA ASN A 62 22.77 -5.57 3.27
C ASN A 62 23.61 -6.86 3.40
N ASN A 63 23.18 -7.97 2.78
CA ASN A 63 23.85 -9.28 2.84
C ASN A 63 24.44 -9.73 1.49
N ILE A 64 24.34 -8.91 0.43
CA ILE A 64 24.81 -9.24 -0.92
C ILE A 64 25.79 -8.15 -1.39
N PRO A 65 27.04 -8.47 -1.77
CA PRO A 65 27.91 -7.53 -2.47
C PRO A 65 27.26 -7.17 -3.82
N GLU A 66 27.00 -5.88 -4.03
CA GLU A 66 26.51 -5.23 -5.26
C GLU A 66 26.29 -6.15 -6.47
N VAL A 67 25.09 -6.72 -6.63
CA VAL A 67 24.69 -7.32 -7.91
C VAL A 67 23.17 -7.15 -8.14
N ASN A 68 22.87 -6.42 -9.22
CA ASN A 68 21.63 -6.30 -10.01
C ASN A 68 20.74 -5.07 -9.79
N ASP A 69 20.93 -4.13 -10.72
CA ASP A 69 20.21 -2.89 -11.02
C ASP A 69 18.72 -3.06 -11.37
N GLU A 70 17.84 -3.30 -10.39
CA GLU A 70 16.40 -3.02 -10.61
C GLU A 70 15.84 -1.97 -9.66
N VAL A 71 16.33 -1.87 -8.42
CA VAL A 71 16.04 -0.76 -7.49
C VAL A 71 17.21 -0.64 -6.52
N SER A 72 18.02 0.43 -6.62
CA SER A 72 19.03 0.74 -5.61
C SER A 72 18.35 1.45 -4.44
N VAL A 73 18.12 0.72 -3.34
CA VAL A 73 17.77 1.35 -2.06
C VAL A 73 19.06 1.95 -1.53
N ASP A 74 19.23 3.26 -1.67
CA ASP A 74 20.31 3.94 -0.94
C ASP A 74 20.09 3.66 0.54
N ILE A 75 21.13 3.17 1.20
CA ILE A 75 21.16 2.79 2.63
C ILE A 75 20.82 4.00 3.54
N ASP A 76 20.75 5.22 2.99
CA ASP A 76 20.31 6.44 3.67
C ASP A 76 18.78 6.64 3.69
N VAL A 77 18.00 5.73 3.08
CA VAL A 77 16.55 5.69 3.31
C VAL A 77 16.30 5.28 4.75
N ASP A 78 15.65 6.15 5.52
CA ASP A 78 15.14 5.81 6.85
C ASP A 78 14.24 4.57 6.74
N LYS A 79 14.79 3.43 7.16
CA LYS A 79 14.16 2.11 7.13
C LYS A 79 12.80 2.15 7.83
N ASP A 80 12.70 2.83 8.97
CA ASP A 80 11.46 2.86 9.74
C ASP A 80 10.41 3.72 9.01
N ARG A 81 10.84 4.82 8.37
CA ARG A 81 9.98 5.67 7.52
C ARG A 81 9.37 4.89 6.36
N ILE A 82 10.15 4.13 5.58
CA ILE A 82 9.60 3.40 4.43
C ILE A 82 8.69 2.24 4.84
N LEU A 83 9.00 1.57 5.95
CA LEU A 83 8.16 0.50 6.48
C LEU A 83 6.85 1.04 7.03
N LYS A 84 6.87 2.24 7.63
CA LYS A 84 5.67 3.00 8.02
C LYS A 84 4.85 3.44 6.80
N LEU A 85 5.48 4.00 5.76
CA LEU A 85 4.81 4.33 4.49
C LEU A 85 4.06 3.12 3.93
N ALA A 86 4.72 1.96 3.88
CA ALA A 86 4.12 0.72 3.41
C ALA A 86 2.93 0.24 4.27
N LEU A 87 2.97 0.47 5.58
CA LEU A 87 1.84 0.15 6.46
C LEU A 87 0.66 1.12 6.27
N LEU A 88 0.93 2.39 5.94
CA LEU A 88 -0.09 3.44 5.89
C LEU A 88 -0.57 3.83 4.48
N HIS A 89 0.05 3.34 3.40
CA HIS A 89 -0.31 3.72 2.02
C HIS A 89 -1.80 3.55 1.68
N ASP A 90 -2.42 2.54 2.27
CA ASP A 90 -3.78 2.12 1.98
C ASP A 90 -4.84 2.71 2.91
N ILE A 91 -4.47 3.62 3.83
CA ILE A 91 -5.35 4.17 4.86
C ILE A 91 -6.60 4.85 4.29
N GLY A 92 -6.57 5.37 3.06
CA GLY A 92 -7.77 5.93 2.45
C GLY A 92 -8.93 4.93 2.29
N LYS A 93 -8.63 3.62 2.30
CA LYS A 93 -9.65 2.55 2.23
C LYS A 93 -10.53 2.49 3.48
N ILE A 94 -10.16 3.13 4.60
CA ILE A 94 -11.02 3.20 5.80
C ILE A 94 -12.34 3.93 5.52
N LYS A 95 -12.37 4.87 4.56
CA LYS A 95 -13.56 5.67 4.24
C LYS A 95 -14.71 4.80 3.72
N ARG A 96 -14.39 3.70 3.02
CA ARG A 96 -15.32 2.61 2.73
C ARG A 96 -14.50 1.37 2.37
N PRO A 97 -14.42 0.39 3.28
CA PRO A 97 -13.68 -0.83 3.02
C PRO A 97 -14.39 -1.71 1.97
N LEU A 98 -13.68 -2.15 0.93
CA LEU A 98 -14.21 -3.06 -0.09
C LEU A 98 -14.08 -4.51 0.34
N ASN A 99 -15.07 -5.36 0.09
CA ASN A 99 -14.90 -6.80 0.28
C ASN A 99 -14.14 -7.43 -0.90
N VAL A 100 -13.68 -8.67 -0.73
CA VAL A 100 -12.89 -9.39 -1.75
C VAL A 100 -13.64 -9.51 -3.07
N ILE A 101 -14.96 -9.72 -3.04
CA ILE A 101 -15.81 -9.85 -4.24
C ILE A 101 -15.93 -8.50 -4.96
N GLU A 102 -16.31 -7.43 -4.25
CA GLU A 102 -16.39 -6.05 -4.78
C GLU A 102 -15.07 -5.64 -5.45
N LYS A 103 -13.94 -5.85 -4.76
CA LYS A 103 -12.60 -5.55 -5.27
C LYS A 103 -12.31 -6.33 -6.56
N SER A 104 -12.63 -7.62 -6.59
CA SER A 104 -12.40 -8.49 -7.75
C SER A 104 -13.22 -8.04 -8.97
N VAL A 105 -14.50 -7.71 -8.76
CA VAL A 105 -15.39 -7.21 -9.81
C VAL A 105 -14.85 -5.89 -10.38
N ILE A 106 -14.45 -4.95 -9.53
CA ILE A 106 -13.90 -3.66 -9.97
C ILE A 106 -12.60 -3.84 -10.75
N VAL A 107 -11.67 -4.69 -10.29
CA VAL A 107 -10.40 -4.97 -10.98
C VAL A 107 -10.64 -5.56 -12.38
N ILE A 108 -11.61 -6.47 -12.53
CA ILE A 108 -11.97 -7.05 -13.83
C ILE A 108 -12.54 -5.96 -14.76
N PHE A 109 -13.49 -5.16 -14.28
CA PHE A 109 -14.09 -4.10 -15.08
C PHE A 109 -13.10 -2.99 -15.44
N ASP A 110 -12.27 -2.55 -14.52
CA ASP A 110 -11.19 -1.58 -14.77
C ASP A 110 -10.31 -2.06 -15.92
N LYS A 111 -9.88 -3.32 -15.86
CA LYS A 111 -9.05 -3.92 -16.91
C LYS A 111 -9.76 -4.01 -18.26
N ILE A 112 -11.00 -4.55 -18.30
CA ILE A 112 -11.76 -4.72 -19.55
C ILE A 112 -12.03 -3.36 -20.19
N THR A 113 -12.37 -2.37 -19.38
CA THR A 113 -12.74 -1.03 -19.85
C THR A 113 -11.55 -0.08 -20.02
N LYS A 114 -10.34 -0.50 -19.64
CA LYS A 114 -9.12 0.33 -19.59
C LYS A 114 -9.33 1.60 -18.76
N GLY A 115 -9.85 1.46 -17.55
CA GLY A 115 -10.07 2.59 -16.62
C GLY A 115 -11.31 3.44 -16.90
N LYS A 116 -12.11 3.17 -17.94
CA LYS A 116 -13.29 3.99 -18.26
C LYS A 116 -14.37 3.94 -17.17
N ILE A 117 -14.34 2.95 -16.26
CA ILE A 117 -15.25 2.93 -15.12
C ILE A 117 -14.96 4.04 -14.09
N LYS A 118 -13.78 4.68 -14.13
CA LYS A 118 -13.41 5.77 -13.21
C LYS A 118 -14.43 6.92 -13.21
N LYS A 119 -15.11 7.17 -14.34
CA LYS A 119 -16.14 8.21 -14.47
C LYS A 119 -17.40 7.96 -13.62
N TYR A 120 -17.57 6.75 -13.08
CA TYR A 120 -18.68 6.39 -12.20
C TYR A 120 -18.25 6.54 -10.72
N ASP A 121 -17.55 7.61 -10.39
CA ASP A 121 -17.07 7.95 -9.05
C ASP A 121 -18.21 8.24 -8.06
N ASN A 122 -19.43 8.51 -8.56
CA ASN A 122 -20.64 8.52 -7.74
C ASN A 122 -20.90 7.17 -7.04
N ILE A 123 -20.39 6.06 -7.59
CA ILE A 123 -20.41 4.74 -6.95
C ILE A 123 -19.25 4.67 -5.96
N LYS A 124 -19.56 4.71 -4.66
CA LYS A 124 -18.54 4.76 -3.58
C LYS A 124 -17.45 3.69 -3.67
N SER A 125 -17.75 2.51 -4.21
CA SER A 125 -16.75 1.46 -4.35
C SER A 125 -15.75 1.74 -5.48
N ILE A 126 -16.22 2.35 -6.57
CA ILE A 126 -15.39 2.84 -7.68
C ILE A 126 -14.56 4.03 -7.21
N ASP A 127 -15.18 4.99 -6.52
CA ASP A 127 -14.48 6.14 -5.93
C ASP A 127 -13.27 5.69 -5.11
N ILE A 128 -13.49 4.79 -4.15
CA ILE A 128 -12.43 4.32 -3.26
C ILE A 128 -11.35 3.54 -4.01
N TYR A 129 -11.72 2.74 -5.00
CA TYR A 129 -10.73 2.01 -5.80
C TYR A 129 -9.72 2.96 -6.46
N TYR A 130 -10.17 4.09 -7.01
CA TYR A 130 -9.29 5.04 -7.69
C TYR A 130 -8.70 6.11 -6.78
N ASN A 131 -9.42 6.56 -5.76
CA ASN A 131 -9.13 7.79 -5.03
C ASN A 131 -8.67 7.55 -3.58
N HIS A 132 -8.56 6.30 -3.11
CA HIS A 132 -8.00 6.04 -1.77
C HIS A 132 -6.58 6.59 -1.54
N PRO A 133 -5.68 6.72 -2.54
CA PRO A 133 -4.39 7.38 -2.31
C PRO A 133 -4.58 8.83 -1.83
N LYS A 134 -5.41 9.60 -2.55
CA LYS A 134 -5.74 10.98 -2.19
C LYS A 134 -6.44 11.06 -0.83
N ILE A 135 -7.45 10.23 -0.62
CA ILE A 135 -8.20 10.18 0.64
C ILE A 135 -7.27 9.83 1.81
N GLY A 136 -6.32 8.91 1.61
CA GLY A 136 -5.33 8.52 2.61
C GLY A 136 -4.43 9.70 2.98
N SER A 137 -3.89 10.40 1.99
CA SER A 137 -3.08 11.61 2.21
C SER A 137 -3.88 12.68 2.95
N ASP A 138 -5.13 12.94 2.57
CA ASP A 138 -6.01 13.91 3.23
C ASP A 138 -6.35 13.53 4.68
N ILE A 139 -6.47 12.23 5.00
CA ILE A 139 -6.65 11.75 6.37
C ILE A 139 -5.39 12.01 7.19
N LEU A 140 -4.22 11.63 6.67
CA LEU A 140 -2.95 11.77 7.37
C LEU A 140 -2.55 13.23 7.56
N ARG A 141 -2.85 14.10 6.60
CA ARG A 141 -2.59 15.56 6.63
C ARG A 141 -3.29 16.28 7.80
N LYS A 142 -4.33 15.68 8.40
CA LYS A 142 -4.98 16.22 9.61
C LYS A 142 -4.08 16.11 10.85
N SER A 143 -3.09 15.24 10.80
CA SER A 143 -2.03 15.14 11.79
C SER A 143 -0.84 15.99 11.34
N SER A 144 -0.22 16.72 12.28
CA SER A 144 1.03 17.45 12.02
C SER A 144 2.28 16.55 12.02
N LYS A 145 2.11 15.22 12.05
CA LYS A 145 3.21 14.23 12.14
C LYS A 145 3.92 13.95 10.81
N TYR A 146 3.28 14.25 9.68
CA TYR A 146 3.77 13.85 8.35
C TYR A 146 4.24 15.06 7.56
N ASP A 147 5.44 14.97 7.00
CA ASP A 147 5.95 15.95 6.05
C ASP A 147 5.31 15.80 4.66
N ASP A 148 5.57 16.79 3.80
CA ASP A 148 4.97 16.85 2.46
C ASP A 148 5.39 15.66 1.57
N GLU A 149 6.63 15.19 1.70
CA GLU A 149 7.11 14.04 0.91
C GLU A 149 6.36 12.76 1.29
N PHE A 150 6.16 12.50 2.59
CA PHE A 150 5.40 11.35 3.06
C PHE A 150 3.98 11.39 2.50
N LEU A 151 3.32 12.55 2.60
CA LEU A 151 1.96 12.75 2.11
C LEU A 151 1.87 12.65 0.58
N GLU A 152 2.89 13.10 -0.15
CA GLU A 152 2.99 12.98 -1.61
C GLU A 152 3.14 11.51 -2.03
N ILE A 153 3.96 10.72 -1.32
CA ILE A 153 4.13 9.29 -1.60
C ILE A 153 2.79 8.56 -1.41
N ILE A 154 2.08 8.83 -0.30
CA ILE A 154 0.75 8.27 -0.05
C ILE A 154 -0.25 8.70 -1.14
N GLU A 155 -0.26 9.96 -1.55
CA GLU A 155 -1.19 10.45 -2.57
C GLU A 155 -0.93 9.84 -3.97
N ASN A 156 0.32 9.52 -4.28
CA ASN A 156 0.75 9.14 -5.62
C ASN A 156 1.12 7.66 -5.79
N HIS A 157 0.96 6.80 -4.78
CA HIS A 157 1.35 5.37 -4.83
C HIS A 157 0.61 4.53 -5.89
N HIS A 158 -0.39 5.09 -6.58
CA HIS A 158 -1.05 4.46 -7.74
C HIS A 158 -0.60 5.01 -9.10
N ILE A 159 0.05 6.18 -9.12
CA ILE A 159 0.37 6.89 -10.36
C ILE A 159 1.65 6.34 -10.94
N LYS A 160 1.55 5.65 -12.08
CA LYS A 160 2.70 5.28 -12.90
C LYS A 160 3.24 6.53 -13.60
N LYS A 161 4.14 7.24 -12.94
CA LYS A 161 4.86 8.39 -13.48
C LYS A 161 6.34 8.18 -13.23
N ASP A 162 7.18 8.52 -14.21
CA ASP A 162 8.61 8.64 -13.99
C ASP A 162 8.82 9.68 -12.88
N THR A 163 9.28 9.21 -11.73
CA THR A 163 9.51 10.01 -10.53
C THR A 163 10.96 9.82 -10.12
N SER A 164 11.62 10.86 -9.63
CA SER A 164 12.94 10.72 -9.03
C SER A 164 12.86 10.30 -7.55
N ASN A 165 11.65 10.16 -6.99
CA ASN A 165 11.45 9.75 -5.60
C ASN A 165 11.55 8.21 -5.46
N LYS A 166 12.72 7.74 -5.01
CA LYS A 166 13.00 6.31 -4.79
C LYS A 166 12.04 5.64 -3.81
N LEU A 167 11.57 6.34 -2.77
CA LEU A 167 10.62 5.77 -1.80
C LEU A 167 9.28 5.46 -2.47
N LEU A 168 8.80 6.37 -3.32
CA LEU A 168 7.59 6.16 -4.10
C LEU A 168 7.74 4.95 -5.02
N GLU A 169 8.86 4.81 -5.73
CA GLU A 169 9.13 3.67 -6.62
C GLU A 169 9.11 2.34 -5.86
N ILE A 170 9.78 2.27 -4.70
CA ILE A 170 9.82 1.07 -3.86
C ILE A 170 8.40 0.72 -3.40
N VAL A 171 7.66 1.67 -2.83
CA VAL A 171 6.29 1.43 -2.35
C VAL A 171 5.40 0.96 -3.49
N GLN A 172 5.46 1.60 -4.67
CA GLN A 172 4.70 1.20 -5.85
C GLN A 172 5.05 -0.20 -6.34
N TYR A 173 6.34 -0.55 -6.37
CA TYR A 173 6.80 -1.87 -6.81
C TYR A 173 6.25 -2.96 -5.90
N TYR A 174 6.42 -2.80 -4.58
CA TYR A 174 6.00 -3.80 -3.60
C TYR A 174 4.48 -3.86 -3.41
N ASP A 175 3.76 -2.75 -3.56
CA ASP A 175 2.29 -2.74 -3.60
C ASP A 175 1.77 -3.52 -4.82
N ASN A 176 2.30 -3.26 -6.02
CA ASN A 176 1.88 -3.96 -7.23
C ASN A 176 2.17 -5.47 -7.19
N LYS A 177 3.20 -5.89 -6.45
CA LYS A 177 3.59 -7.29 -6.27
C LYS A 177 2.68 -8.04 -5.29
N ASN A 178 2.05 -7.35 -4.34
CA ASN A 178 1.39 -7.90 -3.14
C ASN A 178 -0.14 -7.84 -3.16
#